data_AF-A0A0K8PGL6-F1
#
_entry.id   AF-A0A0K8PGL6-F1
#
_cell.length_a   1.000
_cell.length_b   1.000
_cell.length_c   1.000
_cell.angle_alpha   90.00
_cell.angle_beta   90.00
_cell.angle_gamma   90.00
#
_symmetry.space_group_name_H-M   'P 1'
#
loop_
_entity.id
_entity.type
_entity.pdbx_description
1 polymer ?
#
loop_
_entity_poly.entity_id
_entity_poly.type
_entity_poly.pdbx_seq_one_letter_code
_entity_poly.pdbx_strand_id
1 'polypeptide(L)' 'MASKGRGNASTLRRYWSTGPGAARIRWGTPGDWTRCTRQLHKYMGARAKGYCQLLHRRATGVYTGSRANVGRRRR' A
#
# COMPACT_ATOMS: atom_id res chain seq x y z
N MET A 1 -0.89 -20.99 24.51
CA MET A 1 -1.28 -20.23 23.29
C MET A 1 -0.02 -19.89 22.48
N ALA A 2 0.16 -20.41 21.25
CA ALA A 2 1.28 -19.98 20.39
C ALA A 2 0.98 -20.16 18.89
N SER A 3 0.26 -19.20 18.29
CA SER A 3 0.04 -19.15 16.83
C SER A 3 1.29 -18.60 16.12
N LYS A 4 2.34 -19.41 15.99
CA LYS A 4 3.63 -19.03 15.37
C LYS A 4 3.58 -19.17 13.84
N GLY A 5 2.73 -18.35 13.21
CA GLY A 5 2.62 -18.24 11.74
C GLY A 5 2.32 -16.82 11.25
N ARG A 6 2.32 -15.82 12.14
CA ARG A 6 2.02 -14.41 11.83
C ARG A 6 3.29 -13.56 11.78
N GLY A 7 4.29 -14.03 11.02
CA GLY A 7 5.47 -13.22 10.75
C GLY A 7 5.08 -11.98 9.92
N ASN A 8 5.50 -10.80 10.37
CA ASN A 8 5.71 -9.63 9.50
C ASN A 8 4.50 -8.85 8.98
N ALA A 9 3.24 -9.09 9.33
CA ALA A 9 2.16 -8.20 8.85
C ALA A 9 2.35 -6.74 9.30
N SER A 10 2.87 -6.52 10.51
CA SER A 10 3.20 -5.19 11.04
C SER A 10 4.51 -4.63 10.46
N THR A 11 5.51 -5.49 10.24
CA THR A 11 6.82 -5.15 9.65
C THR A 11 6.67 -4.77 8.18
N LEU A 12 5.95 -5.58 7.40
CA LEU A 12 5.54 -5.29 6.03
C LEU A 12 4.74 -3.98 5.99
N ARG A 13 3.84 -3.74 6.96
CA ARG A 13 3.10 -2.48 7.01
C ARG A 13 4.04 -1.28 7.08
N ARG A 14 5.04 -1.30 7.97
CA ARG A 14 6.04 -0.22 8.08
C ARG A 14 6.93 -0.15 6.83
N TYR A 15 7.40 -1.28 6.35
CA TYR A 15 8.23 -1.38 5.14
C TYR A 15 7.57 -0.77 3.90
N TRP A 16 6.27 -1.03 3.71
CA TRP A 16 5.51 -0.52 2.56
C TRP A 16 4.93 0.88 2.77
N SER A 17 4.75 1.35 4.02
CA SER A 17 4.23 2.72 4.28
C SER A 17 5.33 3.77 4.33
N THR A 18 6.42 3.53 5.06
CA THR A 18 7.51 4.50 5.24
C THR A 18 8.89 3.94 4.92
N GLY A 19 9.02 2.63 4.74
CA GLY A 19 10.30 1.98 4.46
C GLY A 19 10.67 1.90 2.97
N PRO A 20 11.64 1.06 2.61
CA PRO A 20 12.12 0.91 1.24
C PRO A 20 11.02 0.51 0.24
N GLY A 21 10.03 -0.27 0.68
CA GLY A 21 8.88 -0.63 -0.14
C GLY A 21 8.02 0.59 -0.52
N ALA A 22 7.91 1.55 0.38
CA ALA A 22 7.22 2.82 0.15
C ALA A 22 7.90 3.63 -0.96
N ALA A 23 9.24 3.69 -0.96
CA ALA A 23 10.04 4.33 -2.00
C ALA A 23 9.87 3.63 -3.36
N ARG A 24 9.74 2.29 -3.40
CA ARG A 24 9.46 1.54 -4.65
C ARG A 24 8.05 1.82 -5.18
N ILE A 25 7.06 1.99 -4.31
CA ILE A 25 5.71 2.36 -4.70
C ILE A 25 5.67 3.81 -5.20
N ARG A 26 6.49 4.70 -4.62
CA ARG A 26 6.48 6.17 -4.83
C ARG A 26 5.10 6.73 -4.52
N TRP A 27 4.73 6.66 -3.24
CA TRP A 27 3.50 7.24 -2.73
C TRP A 27 3.34 8.71 -3.19
N GLY A 28 2.12 9.10 -3.58
CA GLY A 28 1.84 10.43 -4.11
C GLY A 28 2.09 10.60 -5.62
N THR A 29 2.47 9.52 -6.33
CA THR A 29 2.59 9.53 -7.80
C THR A 29 1.42 8.80 -8.47
N PRO A 30 1.11 9.11 -9.74
CA PRO A 30 0.08 8.39 -10.49
C PRO A 30 0.31 6.87 -10.54
N GLY A 31 -0.73 6.11 -10.19
CA GLY A 31 -0.71 4.65 -10.25
C GLY A 31 0.13 3.96 -9.17
N ASP A 32 0.42 4.67 -8.07
CA ASP A 32 1.09 4.13 -6.89
C ASP A 32 0.25 3.02 -6.21
N TRP A 33 -1.08 3.18 -6.15
CA TRP A 33 -1.98 2.10 -5.67
C TRP A 33 -1.89 0.84 -6.52
N THR A 34 -1.84 1.00 -7.85
CA THR A 34 -1.70 -0.12 -8.80
C THR A 34 -0.35 -0.82 -8.63
N ARG A 35 0.72 -0.06 -8.39
CA ARG A 35 2.05 -0.61 -8.08
C ARG A 35 2.06 -1.39 -6.77
N CYS A 36 1.40 -0.86 -5.73
CA CYS A 36 1.26 -1.54 -4.45
C CYS A 36 0.47 -2.84 -4.62
N THR A 37 -0.73 -2.77 -5.23
CA THR A 37 -1.56 -3.95 -5.42
C THR A 37 -0.86 -5.00 -6.26
N ARG A 38 -0.19 -4.65 -7.36
CA ARG A 38 0.56 -5.63 -8.17
C ARG A 38 1.64 -6.38 -7.39
N GLN A 39 2.35 -5.70 -6.50
CA GLN A 39 3.38 -6.33 -5.65
C GLN A 39 2.75 -7.19 -4.55
N LEU A 40 1.77 -6.65 -3.83
CA LEU A 40 1.14 -7.33 -2.69
C LEU A 40 0.17 -8.43 -3.13
N HIS A 41 -0.38 -8.37 -4.34
CA HIS A 41 -1.28 -9.39 -4.88
C HIS A 41 -0.59 -10.76 -4.97
N LYS A 42 0.73 -10.80 -5.23
CA LYS A 42 1.51 -12.04 -5.23
C LYS A 42 1.55 -12.71 -3.85
N TYR A 43 1.37 -11.96 -2.78
CA TYR A 43 1.49 -12.45 -1.40
C TYR A 43 0.13 -12.59 -0.68
N MET A 44 -0.83 -11.73 -1.01
CA MET A 44 -2.12 -11.60 -0.29
C MET A 44 -3.34 -11.77 -1.20
N GLY A 45 -3.15 -11.89 -2.52
CA GLY A 45 -4.23 -11.95 -3.50
C GLY A 45 -5.14 -10.72 -3.44
N ALA A 46 -6.46 -10.94 -3.48
CA ALA A 46 -7.47 -9.88 -3.51
C ALA A 46 -7.44 -8.96 -2.27
N ARG A 47 -6.96 -9.44 -1.11
CA ARG A 47 -6.87 -8.66 0.14
C ARG A 47 -5.86 -7.50 0.05
N ALA A 48 -4.93 -7.55 -0.92
CA ALA A 48 -3.96 -6.48 -1.17
C ALA A 48 -4.63 -5.13 -1.49
N LYS A 49 -5.81 -5.13 -2.13
CA LYS A 49 -6.51 -3.89 -2.54
C LYS A 49 -6.83 -2.97 -1.36
N GLY A 50 -7.50 -3.50 -0.34
CA GLY A 50 -7.85 -2.75 0.87
C GLY A 50 -6.61 -2.38 1.69
N TYR A 51 -5.63 -3.28 1.77
CA TYR A 51 -4.40 -3.04 2.52
C TYR A 51 -3.57 -1.89 1.91
N CYS A 52 -3.43 -1.85 0.58
CA CYS A 52 -2.75 -0.78 -0.14
C CYS A 52 -3.45 0.58 0.03
N GLN A 53 -4.76 0.59 0.18
CA GLN A 53 -5.52 1.83 0.39
C GLN A 53 -5.25 2.42 1.79
N LEU A 54 -5.14 1.57 2.82
CA LEU A 54 -4.73 1.98 4.17
C LEU A 54 -3.27 2.46 4.21
N LEU A 55 -2.37 1.76 3.50
CA LEU A 55 -0.97 2.17 3.38
C LEU A 55 -0.81 3.52 2.69
N HIS A 56 -1.55 3.75 1.59
CA HIS A 56 -1.54 5.02 0.88
C HIS A 56 -1.90 6.18 1.79
N ARG A 57 -3.04 6.07 2.49
CA ARG A 57 -3.48 7.11 3.44
C ARG A 57 -2.45 7.34 4.53
N ARG A 58 -1.79 6.28 5.01
CA ARG A 58 -0.75 6.40 6.04
C ARG A 58 0.52 7.10 5.51
N ALA A 59 0.89 6.85 4.26
CA ALA A 59 2.10 7.40 3.66
C ALA A 59 1.94 8.84 3.12
N THR A 60 0.77 9.15 2.58
CA THR A 60 0.49 10.44 1.90
C THR A 60 -0.49 11.34 2.67
N GLY A 61 -1.16 10.81 3.69
CA GLY A 61 -2.27 11.50 4.36
C GLY A 61 -3.61 11.45 3.60
N VAL A 62 -3.62 11.12 2.31
CA VAL A 62 -4.82 11.13 1.46
C VAL A 62 -5.19 9.73 0.98
N TYR A 63 -6.46 9.50 0.68
CA TYR A 63 -6.90 8.27 0.03
C TYR A 63 -6.58 8.28 -1.47
N THR A 64 -6.32 7.10 -2.04
CA THR A 64 -6.02 6.90 -3.48
C THR A 64 -7.07 7.50 -4.40
N GLY A 65 -8.35 7.38 -4.04
CA GLY A 65 -9.49 7.93 -4.79
C GLY A 65 -9.78 9.41 -4.54
N SER A 66 -9.07 10.05 -3.62
CA SER A 66 -9.29 11.47 -3.29
C SER A 66 -8.80 12.38 -4.42
N ARG A 67 -9.51 13.49 -4.66
CA ARG A 67 -9.11 14.54 -5.63
C ARG A 67 -7.76 15.19 -5.29
N ALA A 68 -7.37 15.13 -4.02
CA ALA A 68 -6.07 15.58 -3.53
C ALA A 68 -4.92 14.61 -3.88
N ASN A 69 -5.22 13.39 -4.33
CA ASN A 69 -4.18 12.51 -4.86
C ASN A 69 -3.81 12.99 -6.27
N VAL A 70 -2.58 13.48 -6.41
CA VAL A 70 -1.97 13.86 -7.70
C VAL A 70 -2.06 12.72 -8.72
N GLY A 71 -2.14 11.47 -8.23
CA GLY A 71 -2.26 10.26 -9.02
C GLY A 71 -3.66 9.87 -9.50
N ARG A 72 -4.71 10.63 -9.15
CA ARG A 72 -6.08 10.35 -9.64
C ARG A 72 -6.11 10.59 -11.14
N ARG A 73 -6.00 9.51 -11.93
CA ARG A 73 -6.27 9.53 -13.37
C ARG A 73 -7.66 10.16 -13.56
N ARG A 74 -7.70 11.37 -14.12
CA ARG A 74 -8.92 11.98 -14.63
C ARG A 74 -9.38 11.06 -15.76
N ARG A 75 -10.38 10.23 -15.50
CA ARG A 75 -11.07 9.45 -16.52
C ARG A 75 -12.50 9.96 -16.58
#